data_AF-A0A8T0GWG7-F1
#
_entry.id   AF-A0A8T0GWG7-F1
#
_cell.length_a   1.000
_cell.length_b   1.000
_cell.length_c   1.000
_cell.angle_alpha   90.00
_cell.angle_beta   90.00
_cell.angle_gamma   90.00
#
_symmetry.space_group_name_H-M   'P 1'
#
loop_
_entity.id
_entity.type
_entity.pdbx_description
1 polymer ?
#
loop_
_entity_poly.entity_id
_entity_poly.type
_entity_poly.pdbx_seq_one_letter_code
_entity_poly.pdbx_strand_id
1 'polypeptide(L)'
;MDFWIVFLALILVVVSLVVVEGTHEGEGGGGDGFMKWVGRVGERHELKRKGGVVADMTWLDWKSKQVTSKSYIVVDQNGGGDFRTITEAVDSIQRDMFRPYRITVQINSGFYREKVIIPKNKPMITLLGVGGPIVDWNDTAFVTQNSTLDSATVGISGNNFMARNITFQNSAPGPPVGAVRRQAVALRVTSDIAAFYECAFLGYQDTLYDHRGRHYFKNCFIQGNIDFIFGDGLSIYKVSTKTCHTDLHI
;
A
#
# COMPACT_ATOMS: atom_id res chain seq x y z
N MET A 1 2.24 -51.63 -18.37
CA MET A 1 2.88 -51.02 -19.55
C MET A 1 1.80 -50.22 -20.26
N ASP A 2 1.69 -48.90 -20.24
CA ASP A 2 2.33 -47.76 -19.57
C ASP A 2 1.28 -46.63 -19.78
N PHE A 3 0.71 -45.98 -18.75
CA PHE A 3 1.14 -44.72 -18.13
C PHE A 3 1.83 -43.71 -19.07
N TRP A 4 1.61 -42.41 -18.81
CA TRP A 4 2.02 -41.22 -19.58
C TRP A 4 1.02 -40.87 -20.73
N ILE A 5 0.38 -39.71 -20.84
CA ILE A 5 0.80 -38.33 -20.55
C ILE A 5 -0.44 -37.50 -20.13
N VAL A 6 -0.40 -36.92 -18.93
CA VAL A 6 -1.38 -35.99 -18.37
C VAL A 6 -0.70 -34.62 -18.30
N PHE A 7 -1.43 -33.58 -18.71
CA PHE A 7 -1.25 -32.16 -18.39
C PHE A 7 0.07 -31.46 -18.78
N LEU A 8 -0.04 -30.52 -19.72
CA LEU A 8 0.86 -29.37 -19.82
C LEU A 8 0.01 -28.09 -19.83
N ALA A 9 -0.59 -27.78 -18.69
CA ALA A 9 -1.05 -26.43 -18.40
C ALA A 9 0.19 -25.60 -18.06
N LEU A 10 0.58 -24.73 -18.99
CA LEU A 10 1.68 -23.80 -18.87
C LEU A 10 1.37 -22.79 -17.75
N ILE A 11 1.72 -23.12 -16.50
CA ILE A 11 1.76 -22.14 -15.41
C ILE A 11 2.98 -21.27 -15.67
N LEU A 12 2.76 -20.14 -16.33
CA LEU A 12 3.68 -19.00 -16.33
C LEU A 12 3.68 -18.40 -14.92
N VAL A 13 4.44 -19.03 -14.01
CA VAL A 13 4.89 -18.33 -12.81
C VAL A 13 5.94 -17.32 -13.29
N VAL A 14 5.50 -16.10 -13.61
CA VAL A 14 6.42 -14.97 -13.62
C VAL A 14 6.82 -14.78 -12.17
N VAL A 15 7.96 -15.36 -11.82
CA VAL A 15 8.66 -15.10 -10.56
C VAL A 15 9.08 -13.63 -10.62
N SER A 16 8.19 -12.73 -10.19
CA SER A 16 8.64 -11.47 -9.62
C SER A 16 9.58 -11.87 -8.49
N LEU A 17 10.86 -11.52 -8.64
CA LEU A 17 11.92 -11.82 -7.70
C LEU A 17 11.57 -11.15 -6.35
N VAL A 18 10.79 -11.84 -5.51
CA VAL A 18 10.57 -11.43 -4.13
C VAL A 18 11.86 -11.75 -3.40
N VAL A 19 12.73 -10.75 -3.28
CA VAL A 19 13.85 -10.82 -2.34
C VAL A 19 13.27 -10.68 -0.94
N VAL A 20 12.83 -11.80 -0.37
CA VAL A 20 12.52 -11.92 1.06
C VAL A 20 13.88 -11.99 1.78
N GLU A 21 14.47 -10.84 2.08
CA GLU A 21 15.61 -10.77 3.00
C GLU A 21 15.07 -10.96 4.42
N GLY A 22 15.12 -12.21 4.91
CA GLY A 22 15.02 -12.49 6.33
C GLY A 22 16.39 -12.28 6.97
N THR A 23 16.54 -11.22 7.78
CA THR A 23 17.68 -11.13 8.69
C THR A 23 17.24 -10.65 10.06
N HIS A 24 17.55 -11.46 11.06
CA HIS A 24 17.68 -11.06 12.45
C HIS A 24 18.85 -10.07 12.55
N GLU A 25 18.60 -8.81 12.90
CA GLU A 25 19.65 -7.94 13.44
C GLU A 25 19.09 -7.04 14.54
N GLY A 26 19.89 -6.92 15.60
CA GLY A 26 19.55 -6.27 16.85
C GLY A 26 19.45 -4.75 16.76
N GLU A 27 18.99 -4.19 17.87
CA GLU A 27 18.79 -2.76 18.09
C GLU A 27 20.05 -1.94 17.80
N GLY A 28 19.98 -1.04 16.82
CA GLY A 28 20.97 0.01 16.61
C GLY A 28 20.82 0.76 15.28
N GLY A 29 20.30 2.00 15.32
CA GLY A 29 20.55 3.00 14.26
C GLY A 29 19.67 2.94 12.99
N GLY A 30 18.34 3.07 13.13
CA GLY A 30 17.37 2.92 12.03
C GLY A 30 17.26 4.07 11.00
N GLY A 31 18.34 4.41 10.28
CA GLY A 31 18.35 5.50 9.27
C GLY A 31 18.86 5.15 7.86
N ASP A 32 19.39 3.96 7.59
CA ASP A 32 20.27 3.72 6.44
C ASP A 32 19.60 3.07 5.21
N GLY A 33 18.65 2.14 5.40
CA GLY A 33 18.12 1.33 4.30
C GLY A 33 17.18 2.07 3.34
N PHE A 34 16.33 2.95 3.88
CA PHE A 34 15.30 3.66 3.11
C PHE A 34 15.89 4.77 2.24
N MET A 35 16.70 5.66 2.83
CA MET A 35 17.34 6.75 2.09
C MET A 35 18.30 6.22 1.02
N LYS A 36 18.99 5.11 1.31
CA LYS A 36 19.81 4.39 0.32
C LYS A 36 18.97 3.76 -0.78
N TRP A 37 17.77 3.29 -0.49
CA TRP A 37 16.86 2.78 -1.52
C TRP A 37 16.32 3.91 -2.39
N VAL A 38 15.82 5.00 -1.81
CA VAL A 38 15.34 6.19 -2.53
C VAL A 38 16.46 6.76 -3.41
N GLY A 39 17.69 6.89 -2.88
CA GLY A 39 18.85 7.33 -3.65
C GLY A 39 19.16 6.41 -4.84
N ARG A 40 19.26 5.09 -4.63
CA ARG A 40 19.49 4.12 -5.72
C ARG A 40 18.39 4.14 -6.78
N VAL A 41 17.15 4.30 -6.34
CA VAL A 41 15.98 4.37 -7.21
C VAL A 41 15.95 5.67 -8.02
N GLY A 42 16.41 6.78 -7.43
CA GLY A 42 16.60 8.07 -8.11
C GLY A 42 17.77 8.07 -9.11
N GLU A 43 18.87 7.41 -8.80
CA GLU A 43 20.08 7.35 -9.64
C GLU A 43 19.89 6.52 -10.92
N ARG A 44 19.13 5.41 -10.85
CA ARG A 44 19.01 4.46 -11.98
C ARG A 44 18.13 4.97 -13.14
N HIS A 45 17.37 6.05 -12.97
CA HIS A 45 16.38 6.51 -13.94
C HIS A 45 16.57 7.93 -14.49
N GLU A 46 17.72 8.55 -14.23
CA GLU A 46 18.06 9.80 -14.88
C GLU A 46 16.98 10.90 -14.72
N LEU A 47 17.00 11.52 -13.55
CA LEU A 47 17.12 12.99 -13.50
C LEU A 47 18.46 13.44 -14.16
N LYS A 48 18.78 12.98 -15.39
CA LYS A 48 19.76 13.61 -16.29
C LYS A 48 19.12 14.75 -17.08
N ARG A 49 18.19 15.49 -16.46
CA ARG A 49 17.90 16.86 -16.88
C ARG A 49 18.33 17.81 -15.78
N LYS A 50 19.58 18.25 -15.96
CA LYS A 50 20.23 19.47 -15.47
C LYS A 50 20.46 19.60 -13.96
N GLY A 51 21.75 19.64 -13.63
CA GLY A 51 22.29 20.52 -12.59
C GLY A 51 22.16 19.98 -11.18
N GLY A 52 23.29 19.50 -10.65
CA GLY A 52 23.40 18.94 -9.32
C GLY A 52 22.84 19.85 -8.22
N VAL A 53 21.81 19.33 -7.56
CA VAL A 53 21.58 19.51 -6.13
C VAL A 53 21.05 18.14 -5.68
N VAL A 54 21.77 17.48 -4.76
CA VAL A 54 21.21 16.35 -4.02
C VAL A 54 19.95 16.90 -3.37
N ALA A 55 18.77 16.51 -3.86
CA ALA A 55 17.51 17.04 -3.39
C ALA A 55 17.49 16.92 -1.86
N ASP A 56 17.30 18.03 -1.16
CA ASP A 56 17.16 18.06 0.28
C ASP A 56 16.06 17.06 0.68
N MET A 57 16.48 15.90 1.19
CA MET A 57 15.61 14.77 1.51
C MET A 57 15.02 14.89 2.92
N THR A 58 15.13 16.06 3.57
CA THR A 58 14.53 16.29 4.89
C THR A 58 13.03 15.96 4.93
N TRP A 59 12.29 16.14 3.82
CA TRP A 59 10.86 15.75 3.70
C TRP A 59 10.56 14.25 3.86
N LEU A 60 11.58 13.38 3.75
CA LEU A 60 11.48 11.93 3.97
C LEU A 60 11.64 11.54 5.44
N ASP A 61 12.24 12.41 6.25
CA ASP A 61 12.21 12.26 7.69
C ASP A 61 10.82 12.69 8.18
N TRP A 62 10.00 11.72 8.54
CA TRP A 62 8.71 11.97 9.18
C TRP A 62 8.85 12.70 10.53
N LYS A 63 10.08 12.79 11.08
CA LYS A 63 10.45 13.60 12.24
C LYS A 63 10.99 14.99 11.87
N SER A 64 11.16 15.31 10.58
CA SER A 64 11.65 16.63 10.17
C SER A 64 10.65 17.70 10.60
N LYS A 65 11.12 18.55 11.52
CA LYS A 65 10.36 19.57 12.24
C LYS A 65 10.01 20.78 11.35
N GLN A 66 9.30 20.56 10.25
CA GLN A 66 8.60 21.62 9.51
C GLN A 66 7.09 21.31 9.44
N VAL A 67 6.56 20.60 10.45
CA VAL A 67 5.11 20.41 10.61
C VAL A 67 4.50 21.72 11.11
N THR A 68 3.99 22.53 10.19
CA THR A 68 3.09 23.63 10.54
C THR A 68 1.69 23.07 10.84
N SER A 69 0.85 23.76 11.61
CA SER A 69 -0.53 23.31 11.88
C SER A 69 -1.36 23.08 10.61
N LYS A 70 -1.00 23.71 9.48
CA LYS A 70 -1.62 23.48 8.15
C LYS A 70 -1.19 22.19 7.45
N SER A 71 -0.21 21.48 7.99
CA SER A 71 0.33 20.24 7.42
C SER A 71 -0.07 18.99 8.22
N TYR A 72 -0.95 19.15 9.20
CA TYR A 72 -1.44 18.06 10.05
C TYR A 72 -2.97 18.10 10.12
N ILE A 73 -3.60 16.95 9.87
CA ILE A 73 -5.06 16.77 9.92
C ILE A 73 -5.33 15.55 10.79
N VAL A 74 -6.27 15.64 11.73
CA VAL A 74 -6.65 14.54 12.62
C VAL A 74 -8.02 13.99 12.22
N VAL A 75 -8.09 12.67 12.05
CA VAL A 75 -9.32 11.93 11.80
C VAL A 75 -9.66 11.12 13.05
N ASP A 76 -10.87 11.30 13.56
CA ASP A 76 -11.40 10.55 14.70
C ASP A 76 -12.89 10.26 14.48
N GLN A 77 -13.25 8.98 14.36
CA GLN A 77 -14.65 8.58 14.11
C GLN A 77 -15.60 9.05 15.21
N ASN A 78 -15.11 9.23 16.43
CA ASN A 78 -15.90 9.68 17.57
C ASN A 78 -16.05 11.21 17.62
N GLY A 79 -15.42 11.94 16.68
CA GLY A 79 -15.53 13.39 16.54
C GLY A 79 -14.54 14.21 17.37
N GLY A 80 -13.48 13.58 17.90
CA GLY A 80 -12.39 14.26 18.62
C GLY A 80 -11.31 14.91 17.74
N GLY A 81 -11.43 14.77 16.41
CA GLY A 81 -10.49 15.31 15.41
C GLY A 81 -11.12 16.35 14.50
N ASP A 82 -10.39 16.74 13.45
CA ASP A 82 -10.85 17.69 12.43
C ASP A 82 -11.94 17.08 11.54
N PHE A 83 -11.86 15.77 11.28
CA PHE A 83 -12.81 15.01 10.48
C PHE A 83 -13.18 13.68 11.13
N ARG A 84 -14.33 13.12 10.74
CA ARG A 84 -14.77 11.79 11.20
C ARG A 84 -14.35 10.67 10.26
N THR A 85 -14.13 10.99 8.99
CA THR A 85 -13.74 10.04 7.95
C THR A 85 -12.40 10.40 7.33
N ILE A 86 -11.72 9.39 6.78
CA ILE A 86 -10.46 9.58 6.07
C ILE A 86 -10.72 10.28 4.73
N THR A 87 -11.82 9.95 4.07
CA THR A 87 -12.23 10.57 2.80
C THR A 87 -12.45 12.06 2.94
N GLU A 88 -13.18 12.54 3.96
CA GLU A 88 -13.37 13.98 4.20
C GLU A 88 -12.03 14.70 4.43
N ALA A 89 -11.13 14.10 5.23
CA ALA A 89 -9.82 14.66 5.48
C ALA A 89 -9.00 14.78 4.20
N VAL A 90 -8.97 13.72 3.37
CA VAL A 90 -8.28 13.74 2.08
C VAL A 90 -8.92 14.78 1.15
N ASP A 91 -10.25 14.88 1.12
CA ASP A 91 -10.98 15.82 0.28
C ASP A 91 -10.72 17.28 0.61
N SER A 92 -10.55 17.59 1.90
CA SER A 92 -10.19 18.94 2.39
C SER A 92 -8.81 19.43 1.90
N ILE A 93 -7.91 18.51 1.56
CA ILE A 93 -6.57 18.85 1.07
C ILE A 93 -6.69 19.47 -0.33
N GLN A 94 -6.18 20.70 -0.47
CA GLN A 94 -6.16 21.40 -1.76
C GLN A 94 -5.39 20.60 -2.82
N ARG A 95 -5.93 20.56 -4.04
CA ARG A 95 -5.28 19.90 -5.18
C ARG A 95 -4.08 20.73 -5.62
N ASP A 96 -2.89 20.14 -5.59
CA ASP A 96 -1.64 20.78 -5.99
C ASP A 96 -0.64 19.70 -6.40
N MET A 97 -0.42 19.56 -7.71
CA MET A 97 0.51 18.57 -8.29
C MET A 97 1.97 18.82 -7.90
N PHE A 98 2.33 20.02 -7.46
CA PHE A 98 3.71 20.44 -7.21
C PHE A 98 3.92 20.89 -5.76
N ARG A 99 3.04 20.47 -4.84
CA ARG A 99 3.11 20.82 -3.42
C ARG A 99 4.53 20.54 -2.88
N PRO A 100 5.23 21.55 -2.34
CA PRO A 100 6.63 21.38 -1.91
C PRO A 100 6.75 20.84 -0.48
N TYR A 101 5.64 20.50 0.17
CA TYR A 101 5.60 20.05 1.55
C TYR A 101 4.67 18.84 1.72
N ARG A 102 4.91 18.06 2.77
CA ARG A 102 4.13 16.87 3.12
C ARG A 102 2.95 17.24 4.02
N ILE A 103 1.78 16.63 3.78
CA ILE A 103 0.62 16.73 4.67
C ILE A 103 0.43 15.37 5.35
N THR A 104 0.36 15.37 6.68
CA THR A 104 0.11 14.18 7.48
C THR A 104 -1.35 14.16 7.91
N VAL A 105 -2.05 13.09 7.56
CA VAL A 105 -3.38 12.75 8.06
C VAL A 105 -3.18 11.70 9.15
N GLN A 106 -3.29 12.13 10.41
CA GLN A 106 -3.34 11.23 11.55
C GLN A 106 -4.73 10.59 11.62
N ILE A 107 -4.76 9.28 11.76
CA ILE A 107 -5.99 8.50 11.86
C ILE A 107 -5.97 7.83 13.24
N ASN A 108 -6.87 8.25 14.12
CA ASN A 108 -7.01 7.65 15.45
C ASN A 108 -7.57 6.23 15.34
N SER A 109 -7.44 5.45 16.42
CA SER A 109 -7.91 4.07 16.47
C SER A 109 -9.40 3.99 16.15
N GLY A 110 -9.78 3.06 15.28
CA GLY A 110 -11.15 2.91 14.85
C GLY A 110 -11.27 1.91 13.71
N PHE A 111 -12.52 1.60 13.37
CA PHE A 111 -12.87 0.75 12.23
C PHE A 111 -13.56 1.60 11.16
N TYR A 112 -12.79 2.00 10.17
CA TYR A 112 -13.17 2.93 9.10
C TYR A 112 -13.74 2.16 7.92
N ARG A 113 -15.06 2.06 7.89
CA ARG A 113 -15.81 1.39 6.82
C ARG A 113 -16.07 2.36 5.65
N GLU A 114 -15.05 2.61 4.84
CA GLU A 114 -15.10 3.55 3.72
C GLU A 114 -14.13 3.15 2.58
N LYS A 115 -14.40 3.65 1.37
CA LYS A 115 -13.45 3.59 0.26
C LYS A 115 -12.64 4.88 0.22
N VAL A 116 -11.31 4.77 0.25
CA VAL A 116 -10.40 5.94 0.28
C VAL A 116 -9.62 6.03 -1.03
N ILE A 117 -9.60 7.21 -1.64
CA ILE A 117 -8.79 7.47 -2.84
C ILE A 117 -7.83 8.62 -2.55
N ILE A 118 -6.53 8.37 -2.72
CA ILE A 118 -5.50 9.42 -2.74
C ILE A 118 -5.24 9.78 -4.21
N PRO A 119 -5.83 10.86 -4.75
CA PRO A 119 -5.76 11.14 -6.17
C PRO A 119 -4.37 11.64 -6.58
N LYS A 120 -4.06 11.49 -7.88
CA LYS A 120 -2.76 11.88 -8.47
C LYS A 120 -2.39 13.35 -8.21
N ASN A 121 -3.37 14.23 -8.11
CA ASN A 121 -3.22 15.67 -7.85
C ASN A 121 -3.11 16.05 -6.37
N LYS A 122 -2.91 15.08 -5.47
CA LYS A 122 -2.61 15.29 -4.06
C LYS A 122 -1.35 14.48 -3.68
N PRO A 123 -0.16 14.87 -4.16
CA PRO A 123 1.10 14.22 -3.80
C PRO A 123 1.52 14.55 -2.36
N MET A 124 2.53 13.83 -1.86
CA MET A 124 3.15 14.04 -0.55
C MET A 124 2.16 13.95 0.62
N ILE A 125 1.20 13.03 0.56
CA ILE A 125 0.33 12.70 1.69
C ILE A 125 0.97 11.57 2.50
N THR A 126 0.91 11.70 3.82
CA THR A 126 1.15 10.62 4.77
C THR A 126 -0.13 10.25 5.49
N LEU A 127 -0.49 8.97 5.50
CA LEU A 127 -1.49 8.44 6.44
C LEU A 127 -0.77 7.84 7.65
N LEU A 128 -1.06 8.35 8.84
CA LEU A 128 -0.41 7.92 10.09
C LEU A 128 -1.45 7.36 11.06
N GLY A 129 -1.42 6.06 11.28
CA GLY A 129 -2.32 5.42 12.24
C GLY A 129 -1.81 5.54 13.68
N VAL A 130 -2.71 5.93 14.58
CA VAL A 130 -2.48 5.96 16.03
C VAL A 130 -3.43 4.95 16.67
N GLY A 131 -2.88 3.97 17.42
CA GLY A 131 -3.67 2.89 18.00
C GLY A 131 -4.16 1.84 17.00
N GLY A 132 -3.57 1.78 15.80
CA GLY A 132 -3.80 0.71 14.82
C GLY A 132 -5.18 0.73 14.16
N PRO A 133 -5.60 1.83 13.50
CA PRO A 133 -6.86 1.87 12.79
C PRO A 133 -6.93 0.84 11.65
N ILE A 134 -8.14 0.40 11.36
CA ILE A 134 -8.46 -0.51 10.27
C ILE A 134 -9.33 0.24 9.27
N VAL A 135 -8.91 0.28 8.00
CA VAL A 135 -9.71 0.77 6.88
C VAL A 135 -10.20 -0.44 6.10
N ASP A 136 -11.52 -0.58 5.99
CA ASP A 136 -12.14 -1.79 5.49
C ASP A 136 -13.28 -1.49 4.52
N TRP A 137 -13.38 -2.33 3.48
CA TRP A 137 -14.51 -2.37 2.58
C TRP A 137 -14.83 -3.83 2.20
N ASN A 138 -15.93 -4.08 1.49
CA ASN A 138 -16.35 -5.43 1.08
C ASN A 138 -16.83 -5.33 -0.36
N ASP A 139 -15.88 -5.37 -1.28
CA ASP A 139 -16.19 -5.22 -2.69
C ASP A 139 -15.32 -6.15 -3.51
N THR A 140 -15.89 -6.63 -4.60
CA THR A 140 -15.26 -7.60 -5.50
C THR A 140 -15.37 -7.11 -6.94
N ALA A 141 -14.49 -7.57 -7.83
CA ALA A 141 -14.57 -7.27 -9.26
C ALA A 141 -15.91 -7.70 -9.92
N PHE A 142 -16.67 -8.59 -9.27
CA PHE A 142 -18.03 -8.95 -9.65
C PHE A 142 -19.04 -7.84 -9.28
N VAL A 143 -18.95 -7.33 -8.05
CA VAL A 143 -19.86 -6.30 -7.53
C VAL A 143 -19.61 -4.95 -8.20
N THR A 144 -18.35 -4.59 -8.49
CA THR A 144 -18.01 -3.32 -9.17
C THR A 144 -18.37 -3.31 -10.67
N GLN A 145 -18.74 -4.45 -11.23
CA GLN A 145 -19.11 -4.68 -12.63
C GLN A 145 -18.05 -4.32 -13.69
N ASN A 146 -16.97 -3.56 -13.40
CA ASN A 146 -16.07 -3.04 -14.44
C ASN A 146 -14.55 -3.21 -14.25
N SER A 147 -13.99 -3.56 -13.08
CA SER A 147 -12.57 -4.00 -12.99
C SER A 147 -12.16 -4.45 -11.59
N THR A 148 -11.07 -5.24 -11.50
CA THR A 148 -10.32 -5.47 -10.26
C THR A 148 -9.80 -4.17 -9.63
N LEU A 149 -9.47 -3.16 -10.45
CA LEU A 149 -8.95 -1.86 -9.99
C LEU A 149 -9.95 -1.12 -9.08
N ASP A 150 -11.24 -1.24 -9.37
CA ASP A 150 -12.31 -0.56 -8.64
C ASP A 150 -12.71 -1.27 -7.34
N SER A 151 -12.30 -2.53 -7.18
CA SER A 151 -12.55 -3.31 -5.96
C SER A 151 -11.70 -2.84 -4.76
N ALA A 152 -10.71 -1.99 -4.99
CA ALA A 152 -9.79 -1.50 -3.96
C ALA A 152 -10.52 -0.76 -2.83
N THR A 153 -10.32 -1.21 -1.58
CA THR A 153 -10.71 -0.44 -0.38
C THR A 153 -9.96 0.90 -0.35
N VAL A 154 -8.64 0.86 -0.59
CA VAL A 154 -7.81 2.07 -0.69
C VAL A 154 -7.07 2.12 -2.02
N GLY A 155 -7.24 3.20 -2.77
CA GLY A 155 -6.55 3.46 -4.04
C GLY A 155 -5.61 4.65 -3.96
N ILE A 156 -4.31 4.43 -4.15
CA ILE A 156 -3.28 5.46 -4.04
C ILE A 156 -2.69 5.76 -5.42
N SER A 157 -2.86 7.00 -5.88
CA SER A 157 -2.31 7.49 -7.15
C SER A 157 -1.44 8.75 -6.98
N GLY A 158 -1.48 9.40 -5.82
CA GLY A 158 -0.62 10.56 -5.50
C GLY A 158 0.82 10.15 -5.23
N ASN A 159 1.79 10.76 -5.91
CA ASN A 159 3.22 10.45 -5.78
C ASN A 159 3.78 10.83 -4.39
N ASN A 160 4.90 10.23 -4.00
CA ASN A 160 5.56 10.48 -2.71
C ASN A 160 4.66 10.14 -1.51
N PHE A 161 3.79 9.15 -1.66
CA PHE A 161 2.84 8.73 -0.63
C PHE A 161 3.54 7.96 0.49
N MET A 162 3.07 8.11 1.73
CA MET A 162 3.50 7.28 2.84
C MET A 162 2.31 6.80 3.66
N ALA A 163 2.41 5.58 4.20
CA ALA A 163 1.52 5.10 5.25
C ALA A 163 2.31 4.44 6.38
N ARG A 164 1.83 4.61 7.62
CA ARG A 164 2.39 3.93 8.78
C ARG A 164 1.32 3.46 9.76
N ASN A 165 1.47 2.24 10.28
CA ASN A 165 0.66 1.71 11.39
C ASN A 165 -0.85 1.71 11.10
N ILE A 166 -1.23 1.29 9.89
CA ILE A 166 -2.63 1.19 9.42
C ILE A 166 -2.85 -0.20 8.84
N THR A 167 -4.01 -0.77 9.12
CA THR A 167 -4.48 -1.99 8.46
C THR A 167 -5.39 -1.61 7.29
N PHE A 168 -5.03 -2.05 6.09
CA PHE A 168 -5.86 -1.97 4.89
C PHE A 168 -6.49 -3.33 4.67
N GLN A 169 -7.82 -3.39 4.64
CA GLN A 169 -8.56 -4.64 4.56
C GLN A 169 -9.62 -4.60 3.45
N ASN A 170 -9.79 -5.72 2.76
CA ASN A 170 -11.01 -6.01 2.05
C ASN A 170 -11.62 -7.28 2.64
N SER A 171 -12.77 -7.12 3.31
CA SER A 171 -13.48 -8.18 4.03
C SER A 171 -14.35 -9.05 3.12
N ALA A 172 -14.23 -8.94 1.80
CA ALA A 172 -14.94 -9.84 0.90
C ALA A 172 -14.54 -11.30 1.17
N PRO A 173 -15.51 -12.23 1.16
CA PRO A 173 -15.23 -13.63 1.49
C PRO A 173 -14.33 -14.26 0.43
N GLY A 174 -13.53 -15.24 0.86
CA GLY A 174 -12.73 -16.05 -0.04
C GLY A 174 -13.61 -16.70 -1.12
N PRO A 175 -13.17 -16.71 -2.39
CA PRO A 175 -13.95 -17.32 -3.46
C PRO A 175 -14.12 -18.82 -3.24
N PRO A 176 -15.32 -19.39 -3.45
CA PRO A 176 -15.46 -20.83 -3.60
C PRO A 176 -14.73 -21.31 -4.86
N VAL A 177 -14.35 -22.58 -4.89
CA VAL A 177 -13.63 -23.18 -6.03
C VAL A 177 -14.43 -22.97 -7.32
N GLY A 178 -13.76 -22.44 -8.35
CA GLY A 178 -14.37 -22.17 -9.67
C GLY A 178 -15.16 -20.86 -9.76
N ALA A 179 -15.19 -20.03 -8.71
CA ALA A 179 -15.83 -18.73 -8.77
C ALA A 179 -15.08 -17.75 -9.69
N VAL A 180 -15.83 -17.04 -10.53
CA VAL A 180 -15.30 -16.06 -11.48
C VAL A 180 -15.48 -14.64 -10.92
N ARG A 181 -14.50 -13.76 -11.16
CA ARG A 181 -14.54 -12.32 -10.80
C ARG A 181 -14.61 -11.99 -9.30
N ARG A 182 -13.95 -12.77 -8.44
CA ARG A 182 -13.98 -12.58 -6.97
C ARG A 182 -12.76 -11.84 -6.40
N GLN A 183 -11.95 -11.22 -7.25
CA GLN A 183 -10.84 -10.37 -6.84
C GLN A 183 -11.32 -9.26 -5.91
N ALA A 184 -10.63 -9.06 -4.80
CA ALA A 184 -11.02 -8.15 -3.72
C ALA A 184 -9.78 -7.43 -3.17
N VAL A 185 -9.47 -6.28 -3.76
CA VAL A 185 -8.25 -5.54 -3.43
C VAL A 185 -8.42 -4.80 -2.10
N ALA A 186 -7.51 -5.03 -1.16
CA ALA A 186 -7.42 -4.25 0.08
C ALA A 186 -6.72 -2.91 -0.19
N LEU A 187 -5.62 -2.95 -0.95
CA LEU A 187 -4.92 -1.73 -1.35
C LEU A 187 -4.38 -1.83 -2.76
N ARG A 188 -4.62 -0.77 -3.55
CA ARG A 188 -3.97 -0.55 -4.84
C ARG A 188 -3.04 0.64 -4.74
N VAL A 189 -1.80 0.46 -5.20
CA VAL A 189 -0.81 1.54 -5.29
C VAL A 189 -0.33 1.73 -6.73
N THR A 190 -0.54 2.94 -7.25
CA THR A 190 -0.15 3.40 -8.60
C THR A 190 0.57 4.75 -8.46
N SER A 191 1.50 4.83 -7.52
CA SER A 191 2.16 6.06 -7.07
C SER A 191 3.65 5.93 -7.27
N ASP A 192 4.30 6.94 -7.83
CA ASP A 192 5.75 6.90 -7.89
C ASP A 192 6.35 7.34 -6.54
N ILE A 193 7.28 6.53 -6.02
CA ILE A 193 7.87 6.67 -4.68
C ILE A 193 6.79 6.59 -3.59
N ALA A 194 6.32 5.38 -3.29
CA ALA A 194 5.41 5.14 -2.15
C ALA A 194 6.08 4.28 -1.07
N ALA A 195 5.78 4.54 0.20
CA ALA A 195 6.34 3.75 1.30
C ALA A 195 5.30 3.36 2.35
N PHE A 196 5.40 2.14 2.84
CA PHE A 196 4.51 1.56 3.84
C PHE A 196 5.35 0.99 4.99
N TYR A 197 5.02 1.38 6.22
CA TYR A 197 5.74 1.00 7.43
C TYR A 197 4.80 0.44 8.47
N GLU A 198 5.06 -0.75 9.01
CA GLU A 198 4.22 -1.31 10.10
C GLU A 198 2.73 -1.40 9.68
N CYS A 199 2.46 -1.53 8.38
CA CYS A 199 1.10 -1.65 7.85
C CYS A 199 0.71 -3.13 7.72
N ALA A 200 -0.59 -3.40 7.82
CA ALA A 200 -1.15 -4.70 7.49
C ALA A 200 -2.02 -4.60 6.23
N PHE A 201 -1.98 -5.64 5.40
CA PHE A 201 -2.78 -5.77 4.19
C PHE A 201 -3.52 -7.10 4.27
N LEU A 202 -4.84 -7.05 4.41
CA LEU A 202 -5.66 -8.22 4.74
C LEU A 202 -6.72 -8.44 3.67
N GLY A 203 -6.77 -9.65 3.11
CA GLY A 203 -7.78 -10.03 2.14
C GLY A 203 -7.73 -11.52 1.81
N TYR A 204 -8.24 -11.87 0.63
CA TYR A 204 -8.19 -13.21 0.06
C TYR A 204 -7.51 -13.16 -1.31
N GLN A 205 -8.28 -13.15 -2.39
CA GLN A 205 -7.76 -13.03 -3.76
C GLN A 205 -7.44 -11.56 -4.08
N ASP A 206 -6.26 -11.30 -4.66
CA ASP A 206 -5.81 -9.99 -5.13
C ASP A 206 -5.67 -8.94 -4.00
N THR A 207 -5.17 -9.34 -2.83
CA THR A 207 -5.13 -8.48 -1.62
C THR A 207 -4.36 -7.15 -1.83
N LEU A 208 -3.09 -7.22 -2.26
CA LEU A 208 -2.23 -6.07 -2.51
C LEU A 208 -1.97 -5.93 -4.01
N TYR A 209 -2.58 -4.93 -4.62
CA TYR A 209 -2.33 -4.57 -6.01
C TYR A 209 -1.19 -3.55 -6.08
N ASP A 210 0.04 -4.07 -6.13
CA ASP A 210 1.28 -3.35 -6.39
C ASP A 210 1.38 -2.96 -7.88
N HIS A 211 0.47 -2.10 -8.32
CA HIS A 211 0.13 -1.93 -9.73
C HIS A 211 1.27 -1.33 -10.55
N ARG A 212 1.76 -0.14 -10.21
CA ARG A 212 2.85 0.53 -10.95
C ARG A 212 3.48 1.62 -10.12
N GLY A 213 4.80 1.73 -10.19
CA GLY A 213 5.56 2.74 -9.47
C GLY A 213 6.75 2.12 -8.78
N ARG A 214 7.30 2.82 -7.81
CA ARG A 214 8.47 2.40 -7.05
C ARG A 214 8.06 2.40 -5.60
N HIS A 215 7.99 1.23 -4.98
CA HIS A 215 7.41 1.12 -3.64
C HIS A 215 8.33 0.41 -2.64
N TYR A 216 8.15 0.76 -1.38
CA TYR A 216 8.93 0.21 -0.29
C TYR A 216 7.99 -0.23 0.84
N PHE A 217 8.04 -1.50 1.19
CA PHE A 217 7.26 -2.08 2.29
C PHE A 217 8.22 -2.56 3.37
N LYS A 218 8.13 -2.02 4.59
CA LYS A 218 9.01 -2.40 5.71
C LYS A 218 8.22 -2.69 6.97
N ASN A 219 8.52 -3.83 7.59
CA ASN A 219 7.84 -4.34 8.78
C ASN A 219 6.33 -4.44 8.56
N CYS A 220 5.89 -4.69 7.33
CA CYS A 220 4.48 -4.87 7.01
C CYS A 220 4.08 -6.34 7.13
N PHE A 221 2.78 -6.57 7.32
CA PHE A 221 2.16 -7.88 7.29
C PHE A 221 1.20 -7.98 6.10
N ILE A 222 1.30 -9.04 5.30
CA ILE A 222 0.41 -9.25 4.14
C ILE A 222 -0.26 -10.63 4.26
N GLN A 223 -1.59 -10.65 4.25
CA GLN A 223 -2.39 -11.85 4.34
C GLN A 223 -3.32 -11.99 3.14
N GLY A 224 -3.31 -13.17 2.49
CA GLY A 224 -4.24 -13.48 1.39
C GLY A 224 -4.15 -14.93 0.94
N ASN A 225 -4.78 -15.28 -0.19
CA ASN A 225 -4.77 -16.65 -0.73
C ASN A 225 -4.18 -16.71 -2.15
N ILE A 226 -4.96 -16.31 -3.16
CA ILE A 226 -4.59 -16.36 -4.58
C ILE A 226 -4.09 -14.99 -5.03
N ASP A 227 -2.94 -14.94 -5.71
CA ASP A 227 -2.36 -13.71 -6.30
C ASP A 227 -2.38 -12.50 -5.35
N PHE A 228 -2.18 -12.76 -4.05
CA PHE A 228 -2.45 -11.77 -3.01
C PHE A 228 -1.42 -10.62 -2.97
N ILE A 229 -0.33 -10.73 -3.72
CA ILE A 229 0.56 -9.63 -4.10
C ILE A 229 0.75 -9.73 -5.61
N PHE A 230 0.35 -8.71 -6.36
CA PHE A 230 0.38 -8.73 -7.83
C PHE A 230 0.52 -7.33 -8.43
N GLY A 231 0.96 -7.25 -9.69
CA GLY A 231 1.14 -6.01 -10.46
C GLY A 231 2.57 -5.82 -10.99
N ASP A 232 2.83 -4.62 -11.54
CA ASP A 232 4.07 -4.26 -12.25
C ASP A 232 4.94 -3.27 -11.45
N GLY A 233 4.75 -3.15 -10.13
CA GLY A 233 5.54 -2.28 -9.26
C GLY A 233 7.01 -2.69 -9.16
N LEU A 234 7.92 -1.71 -9.18
CA LEU A 234 9.33 -1.90 -8.83
C LEU A 234 9.50 -1.75 -7.32
N SER A 235 9.24 -2.85 -6.61
CA SER A 235 9.06 -2.81 -5.16
C SER A 235 10.13 -3.59 -4.39
N ILE A 236 10.45 -3.11 -3.19
CA ILE A 236 11.20 -3.89 -2.20
C ILE A 236 10.28 -4.23 -1.03
N TYR A 237 10.29 -5.50 -0.66
CA TYR A 237 9.49 -6.08 0.41
C TYR A 237 10.38 -6.55 1.55
N LYS A 238 10.27 -5.89 2.71
CA LYS A 238 10.77 -6.36 4.01
C LYS A 238 9.57 -6.64 4.90
N VAL A 239 8.85 -7.71 4.59
CA VAL A 239 7.50 -7.99 5.10
C VAL A 239 7.40 -9.41 5.67
N SER A 240 6.39 -9.63 6.50
CA SER A 240 5.91 -10.97 6.85
C SER A 240 4.65 -11.30 6.03
N THR A 241 4.48 -12.56 5.62
CA THR A 241 3.31 -12.98 4.85
C THR A 241 2.58 -14.16 5.50
N LYS A 242 1.27 -14.28 5.27
CA LYS A 242 0.45 -15.41 5.72
C LYS A 242 -0.58 -15.80 4.66
N THR A 243 -0.65 -17.08 4.34
CA THR A 243 -1.68 -17.61 3.44
C THR A 243 -2.96 -17.95 4.21
N CYS A 244 -4.12 -17.49 3.71
CA CYS A 244 -5.43 -17.92 4.18
C CYS A 244 -5.72 -19.31 3.61
N HIS A 245 -5.86 -20.31 4.47
CA HIS A 245 -6.44 -21.59 4.08
C HIS A 245 -7.96 -21.45 4.11
N THR A 246 -8.62 -21.76 2.99
CA THR A 246 -10.05 -22.06 3.01
C THR A 246 -10.18 -23.44 3.62
N ASP A 247 -10.74 -23.57 4.83
CA ASP A 247 -11.13 -24.87 5.36
C ASP A 247 -12.17 -25.46 4.41
N LEU A 248 -11.72 -26.40 3.57
CA LEU A 248 -12.58 -27.33 2.85
C LEU A 248 -13.12 -28.29 3.91
N HIS A 249 -14.29 -27.98 4.48
CA HIS A 249 -15.14 -29.05 4.97
C HIS A 249 -15.65 -29.80 3.73
N ILE A 250 -14.98 -30.91 3.45
CA ILE A 250 -15.38 -31.95 2.48
C ILE A 250 -16.59 -32.69 3.04
#